data_AF-A0A9Q1CPR7-F1
#
_entry.id   AF-A0A9Q1CPR7-F1
#
_cell.length_a   1.000
_cell.length_b   1.000
_cell.length_c   1.000
_cell.angle_alpha   90.00
_cell.angle_beta   90.00
_cell.angle_gamma   90.00
#
_symmetry.space_group_name_H-M   'P 1'
#
loop_
_entity.id
_entity.type
_entity.pdbx_description
1 polymer ?
#
loop_
_entity_poly.entity_id
_entity_poly.type
_entity_poly.pdbx_seq_one_letter_code
_entity_poly.pdbx_strand_id
1 'polypeptide(L)'
;MLAHEVIWNRFVNRQGREDTNIEQDREMEHHNRLFKEECRHFRGKVTTASIDRVSHAAQPLDAILKNGDKASQAMSHRSNHAEKDISAGILKLAAQLHSSETFKSKPLRHHYAFPSFAINPLQNLNLMDFQEWLKDKVKEIGRRDV
;
A
#
# COMPACT_ATOMS: atom_id res chain seq x y z
N MET A 1 -4.18 -30.79 37.38
CA MET A 1 -3.61 -29.43 37.53
C MET A 1 -3.01 -28.96 36.21
N LEU A 2 -2.03 -29.67 35.62
CA LEU A 2 -1.41 -29.32 34.33
C LEU A 2 -2.40 -29.16 33.15
N ALA A 3 -3.37 -30.08 33.03
CA ALA A 3 -4.35 -30.04 31.93
C ALA A 3 -5.25 -28.79 31.97
N HIS A 4 -5.49 -28.23 33.16
CA HIS A 4 -6.28 -27.01 33.31
C HIS A 4 -5.48 -25.79 32.84
N GLU A 5 -4.21 -25.69 33.24
CA GLU A 5 -3.30 -24.61 32.82
C GLU A 5 -3.06 -24.59 31.31
N VAL A 6 -2.95 -25.76 30.66
CA VAL A 6 -2.78 -25.87 29.20
C VAL A 6 -4.01 -25.35 28.44
N ILE A 7 -5.23 -25.53 28.98
CA ILE A 7 -6.46 -25.02 28.35
C ILE A 7 -6.50 -23.49 28.44
N TRP A 8 -6.12 -22.92 29.58
CA TRP A 8 -6.14 -21.47 29.79
C TRP A 8 -4.98 -20.74 29.08
N ASN A 9 -3.85 -21.41 28.84
CA ASN A 9 -2.73 -20.89 28.03
C ASN A 9 -2.92 -21.10 26.51
N ARG A 10 -4.15 -21.36 26.05
CA ARG A 10 -4.43 -21.48 24.61
C ARG A 10 -4.91 -20.17 24.00
N PHE A 11 -5.53 -19.31 24.81
CA PHE A 11 -6.15 -18.07 24.36
C PHE A 11 -5.78 -16.90 25.25
N VAL A 12 -5.67 -15.73 24.63
CA VAL A 12 -5.38 -14.45 25.28
C VAL A 12 -6.54 -13.50 25.01
N ASN A 13 -6.98 -12.76 26.03
CA ASN A 13 -7.98 -11.71 25.86
C ASN A 13 -7.34 -10.33 26.05
N ARG A 14 -6.96 -9.68 24.94
CA ARG A 14 -6.40 -8.32 25.00
C ARG A 14 -7.41 -7.23 25.39
N GLN A 15 -8.70 -7.47 25.15
CA GLN A 15 -9.73 -6.43 25.27
C GLN A 15 -10.55 -6.55 26.56
N GLY A 16 -10.48 -7.70 27.25
CA GLY A 16 -11.23 -7.98 28.47
C GLY A 16 -12.74 -8.06 28.24
N ARG A 17 -13.20 -8.29 27.00
CA ARG A 17 -14.62 -8.38 26.64
C ARG A 17 -14.98 -9.83 26.31
N GLU A 18 -16.28 -10.14 26.33
CA GLU A 18 -16.77 -11.43 25.83
C GLU A 18 -16.51 -11.55 24.32
N ASP A 19 -16.21 -12.77 23.87
CA ASP A 19 -15.93 -13.11 22.47
C ASP A 19 -14.75 -12.35 21.81
N THR A 20 -13.79 -11.87 22.62
CA THR A 20 -12.57 -11.21 22.12
C THR A 20 -11.30 -12.01 22.42
N ASN A 21 -11.44 -13.32 22.66
CA ASN A 21 -10.31 -14.22 22.85
C ASN A 21 -9.62 -14.49 21.51
N ILE A 22 -8.30 -14.40 21.51
CA ILE A 22 -7.46 -14.74 20.37
C ILE A 22 -6.53 -15.89 20.74
N GLU A 23 -6.15 -16.71 19.77
CA GLU A 23 -5.19 -17.79 19.99
C GLU A 23 -3.84 -17.21 20.46
N GLN A 24 -3.23 -17.82 21.46
CA GLN A 24 -1.95 -17.33 22.01
C GLN A 24 -0.84 -17.34 20.95
N ASP A 25 -0.83 -18.31 20.04
CA ASP A 25 0.14 -18.37 18.94
C ASP A 25 0.00 -17.16 18.01
N ARG A 26 -1.23 -16.76 17.70
CA ARG A 26 -1.52 -15.57 16.90
C ARG A 26 -1.07 -14.28 17.60
N GLU A 27 -1.23 -14.19 18.92
CA GLU A 27 -0.71 -13.08 19.70
C GLU A 27 0.82 -13.02 19.67
N MET A 28 1.49 -14.17 19.78
CA MET A 28 2.95 -14.28 19.63
C MET A 28 3.42 -13.91 18.23
N GLU A 29 2.66 -14.26 17.19
CA GLU A 29 2.93 -13.83 15.81
C GLU A 29 2.87 -12.31 15.68
N HIS A 30 1.88 -11.67 16.29
CA HIS A 30 1.79 -10.21 16.34
C HIS A 30 2.99 -9.57 17.04
N HIS A 31 3.46 -10.13 18.17
CA HIS A 31 4.67 -9.67 18.85
C HIS A 31 5.91 -9.82 17.99
N ASN A 32 6.08 -10.99 17.37
CA ASN A 32 7.21 -11.28 16.49
C ASN A 32 7.24 -10.34 15.28
N ARG A 33 6.07 -10.05 14.70
CA ARG A 33 5.95 -9.10 13.59
C ARG A 33 6.39 -7.71 14.02
N LEU A 34 5.88 -7.22 15.15
CA LEU A 34 6.21 -5.89 15.65
C LEU A 34 7.70 -5.75 15.97
N PHE A 35 8.30 -6.74 16.62
CA PHE A 35 9.74 -6.79 16.85
C PHE A 35 10.55 -6.75 15.53
N LYS A 36 10.15 -7.55 14.53
CA LYS A 36 10.82 -7.57 13.21
C LYS A 36 10.70 -6.23 12.48
N GLU A 37 9.54 -5.58 12.56
CA GLU A 37 9.32 -4.25 12.00
C GLU A 37 10.24 -3.22 12.66
N GLU A 38 10.36 -3.23 13.98
CA GLU A 38 11.30 -2.36 14.70
C GLU A 38 12.76 -2.63 14.32
N CYS A 39 13.17 -3.91 14.25
CA CYS A 39 14.50 -4.28 13.80
C CYS A 39 14.79 -3.84 12.36
N ARG A 40 13.78 -3.78 11.49
CA ARG A 40 13.93 -3.33 10.09
C ARG A 40 14.35 -1.86 10.01
N HIS A 41 13.96 -1.02 10.97
CA HIS A 41 14.34 0.40 11.01
C HIS A 41 15.84 0.64 11.15
N PHE A 42 16.61 -0.35 11.65
CA PHE A 42 18.07 -0.25 11.79
C PHE A 42 18.83 -0.41 10.46
N ARG A 43 18.15 -0.69 9.34
CA ARG A 43 18.73 -0.75 7.97
C ARG A 43 20.02 -1.58 7.88
N GLY A 44 20.08 -2.71 8.60
CA GLY A 44 21.22 -3.63 8.58
C GLY A 44 22.36 -3.30 9.55
N LYS A 45 22.30 -2.18 10.29
CA LYS A 45 23.26 -1.86 11.38
C LYS A 45 22.79 -2.43 12.72
N VAL A 46 22.45 -3.72 12.72
CA VAL A 46 21.90 -4.40 13.90
C VAL A 46 23.04 -5.04 14.69
N THR A 47 23.19 -4.66 15.95
CA THR A 47 24.08 -5.32 16.91
C THR A 47 23.26 -6.15 17.88
N THR A 48 23.88 -7.13 18.55
CA THR A 48 23.23 -7.94 19.60
C THR A 48 22.63 -7.05 20.70
N ALA A 49 23.39 -6.06 21.17
CA ALA A 49 22.90 -5.08 22.15
C ALA A 49 21.71 -4.24 21.63
N SER A 50 21.62 -3.98 20.33
CA SER A 50 20.45 -3.31 19.75
C SER A 50 19.25 -4.25 19.66
N ILE A 51 19.46 -5.52 19.33
CA ILE A 51 18.41 -6.56 19.34
C ILE A 51 17.81 -6.71 20.74
N ASP A 52 18.65 -6.85 21.77
CA ASP A 52 18.19 -7.02 23.15
C ASP A 52 17.37 -5.82 23.62
N ARG A 53 17.83 -4.61 23.31
CA ARG A 53 17.08 -3.38 23.62
C ARG A 53 15.73 -3.34 22.93
N VAL A 54 15.68 -3.67 21.63
CA VAL A 54 14.42 -3.67 20.86
C VAL A 54 13.47 -4.75 21.38
N SER A 55 13.97 -5.94 21.69
CA SER A 55 13.17 -7.04 22.24
C SER A 55 12.43 -6.63 23.52
N HIS A 56 13.10 -5.92 24.42
CA HIS A 56 12.47 -5.42 25.66
C HIS A 56 11.58 -4.20 25.45
N ALA A 57 11.89 -3.33 24.48
CA ALA A 57 11.18 -2.07 24.30
C ALA A 57 9.97 -2.14 23.37
N ALA A 58 9.92 -3.11 22.45
CA ALA A 58 8.96 -3.10 21.35
C ALA A 58 7.50 -3.15 21.83
N GLN A 59 7.15 -4.03 22.79
CA GLN A 59 5.77 -4.10 23.29
C GLN A 59 5.35 -2.90 24.16
N PRO A 60 6.17 -2.45 25.14
CA PRO A 60 5.83 -1.25 25.90
C PRO A 60 5.66 -0.02 25.00
N LEU A 61 6.50 0.14 23.97
CA LEU A 61 6.39 1.25 23.03
C LEU A 61 5.10 1.19 22.22
N ASP A 62 4.71 0.03 21.69
CA ASP A 62 3.43 -0.17 21.00
C ASP A 62 2.23 0.18 21.89
N ALA A 63 2.28 -0.20 23.17
CA ALA A 63 1.23 0.13 24.13
C ALA A 63 1.14 1.65 24.39
N ILE A 64 2.29 2.33 24.53
CA ILE A 64 2.36 3.79 24.71
C ILE A 64 1.80 4.50 23.47
N LEU A 65 2.20 4.09 22.27
CA LEU A 65 1.73 4.67 21.01
C LEU A 65 0.21 4.49 20.86
N LYS A 66 -0.32 3.29 21.09
CA LYS A 66 -1.77 3.02 21.04
C LYS A 66 -2.56 3.85 22.05
N ASN A 67 -2.01 4.09 23.24
CA ASN A 67 -2.64 4.94 24.24
C ASN A 67 -2.57 6.42 23.86
N GLY A 68 -1.46 6.87 23.28
CA GLY A 68 -1.31 8.21 22.72
C GLY A 68 -2.30 8.49 21.58
N ASP A 69 -2.47 7.54 20.65
CA ASP A 69 -3.45 7.63 19.57
C ASP A 69 -4.88 7.71 20.10
N LYS A 70 -5.22 6.88 21.10
CA LYS A 70 -6.53 6.94 21.78
C LYS A 70 -6.77 8.28 22.46
N ALA A 71 -5.77 8.82 23.16
CA ALA A 71 -5.88 10.08 23.88
C ALA A 71 -5.99 11.29 22.94
N SER A 72 -5.26 11.26 21.82
CA SER A 72 -5.25 12.33 20.83
C SER A 72 -6.46 12.29 19.89
N GLN A 73 -7.32 11.27 19.97
CA GLN A 73 -8.37 10.99 19.00
C GLN A 73 -7.86 10.95 17.55
N ALA A 74 -6.56 10.71 17.35
CA ALA A 74 -5.99 10.51 16.04
C ALA A 74 -6.72 9.32 15.42
N MET A 75 -7.42 9.55 14.31
CA MET A 75 -8.14 8.49 13.63
C MET A 75 -7.12 7.44 13.20
N SER A 76 -7.10 6.32 13.91
CA SER A 76 -6.41 5.11 13.44
C SER A 76 -7.10 4.73 12.14
N HIS A 77 -6.40 4.90 11.02
CA HIS A 77 -6.84 4.42 9.71
C HIS A 77 -6.84 2.89 9.74
N ARG A 78 -7.87 2.31 10.36
CA ARG A 78 -8.14 0.89 10.28
C ARG A 78 -8.53 0.60 8.84
N SER A 79 -7.66 -0.09 8.11
CA SER A 79 -8.06 -0.71 6.85
C SER A 79 -9.05 -1.82 7.19
N ASN A 80 -10.33 -1.48 7.27
CA ASN A 80 -11.37 -2.50 7.29
C ASN A 80 -11.23 -3.27 5.97
N HIS A 81 -10.72 -4.50 6.04
CA HIS A 81 -10.78 -5.48 4.96
C HIS A 81 -12.21 -6.07 4.84
N ALA A 82 -13.23 -5.28 5.16
CA ALA A 82 -14.57 -5.56 4.67
C ALA A 82 -14.51 -5.36 3.15
N GLU A 83 -15.08 -6.28 2.37
CA GLU A 83 -15.36 -6.08 0.95
C GLU A 83 -15.92 -4.67 0.79
N LYS A 84 -15.07 -3.75 0.32
CA LYS A 84 -15.50 -2.38 0.08
C LYS A 84 -16.53 -2.50 -1.03
N ASP A 85 -17.74 -2.04 -0.76
CA ASP A 85 -18.72 -1.88 -1.81
C ASP A 85 -18.23 -0.76 -2.76
N ILE A 86 -17.48 -1.18 -3.79
CA ILE A 86 -16.88 -0.30 -4.79
C ILE A 86 -17.97 0.26 -5.72
N SER A 87 -19.17 -0.34 -5.74
CA SER A 87 -20.25 0.02 -6.67
C SER A 87 -20.67 1.48 -6.52
N ALA A 88 -20.84 1.95 -5.29
CA ALA A 88 -21.17 3.34 -4.98
C ALA A 88 -20.06 4.32 -5.44
N GLY A 89 -18.79 3.90 -5.31
CA GLY A 89 -17.64 4.67 -5.80
C GLY A 89 -17.61 4.80 -7.31
N ILE A 90 -17.87 3.69 -8.03
CA ILE A 90 -17.94 3.66 -9.50
C ILE A 90 -19.09 4.52 -10.01
N LEU A 91 -20.29 4.41 -9.42
CA LEU A 91 -21.45 5.22 -9.80
C LEU A 91 -21.18 6.72 -9.62
N LYS A 92 -20.54 7.10 -8.51
CA LYS A 92 -20.17 8.49 -8.26
C LYS A 92 -19.15 9.01 -9.28
N LEU A 93 -18.15 8.20 -9.62
CA LEU A 93 -17.16 8.52 -10.66
C LEU A 93 -17.83 8.67 -12.03
N ALA A 94 -18.72 7.74 -12.40
CA ALA A 94 -19.45 7.78 -13.66
C ALA A 94 -20.32 9.03 -13.76
N ALA A 95 -21.05 9.38 -12.70
CA ALA A 95 -21.86 10.59 -12.63
C ALA A 95 -21.01 11.87 -12.81
N GLN A 96 -19.84 11.95 -12.16
CA GLN A 96 -18.92 13.08 -12.30
C GLN A 96 -18.30 13.18 -13.70
N LEU A 97 -17.92 12.06 -14.31
CA LEU A 97 -17.38 12.03 -15.67
C LEU A 97 -18.43 12.42 -16.71
N HIS A 98 -19.69 12.03 -16.46
CA HIS A 98 -20.82 12.42 -17.31
C HIS A 98 -21.14 13.91 -17.17
N SER A 99 -21.20 14.45 -15.95
CA SER A 99 -21.49 15.87 -15.70
C SER A 99 -20.38 16.80 -16.21
N SER A 100 -19.13 16.35 -16.18
CA SER A 100 -17.98 17.10 -16.73
C SER A 100 -17.86 17.00 -18.25
N GLU A 101 -18.69 16.19 -18.89
CA GLU A 101 -18.66 15.91 -20.34
C GLU A 101 -17.25 15.58 -20.84
N THR A 102 -16.47 14.87 -20.02
CA THR A 102 -15.02 14.71 -20.26
C THR A 102 -14.72 14.08 -21.63
N PHE A 103 -15.62 13.21 -22.11
CA PHE A 103 -15.52 12.50 -23.39
C PHE A 103 -16.16 13.22 -24.58
N LYS A 104 -16.84 14.36 -24.37
CA LYS A 104 -17.33 15.16 -25.50
C LYS A 104 -16.18 15.97 -26.07
N SER A 105 -16.00 15.90 -27.38
CA SER A 105 -15.04 16.75 -28.09
C SER A 105 -15.48 18.21 -27.97
N LYS A 106 -14.66 19.03 -27.31
CA LYS A 106 -14.86 20.47 -27.20
C LYS A 106 -13.81 21.17 -28.06
N PRO A 107 -14.20 21.97 -29.07
CA PRO A 107 -13.24 22.69 -29.89
C PRO A 107 -12.41 23.64 -29.00
N LEU A 108 -11.11 23.79 -29.32
CA LEU A 108 -10.12 24.62 -28.61
C LEU A 108 -9.71 24.15 -27.19
N ARG A 109 -10.11 22.94 -26.76
CA ARG A 109 -9.62 22.38 -25.49
C ARG A 109 -8.14 22.00 -25.59
N HIS A 110 -7.27 22.72 -24.88
CA HIS A 110 -5.84 22.44 -24.75
C HIS A 110 -5.47 22.34 -23.26
N HIS A 111 -4.40 21.60 -22.95
CA HIS A 111 -3.91 21.54 -21.58
C HIS A 111 -3.17 22.84 -21.26
N TYR A 112 -3.42 23.44 -20.09
CA TYR A 112 -2.78 24.73 -19.71
C TYR A 112 -1.25 24.67 -19.79
N ALA A 113 -0.65 23.56 -19.32
CA ALA A 113 0.80 23.37 -19.39
C ALA A 113 1.31 22.98 -20.79
N PHE A 114 0.45 22.55 -21.71
CA PHE A 114 0.82 22.10 -23.05
C PHE A 114 -0.13 22.69 -24.11
N PRO A 115 -0.11 24.02 -24.31
CA PRO A 115 -1.03 24.70 -25.22
C PRO A 115 -0.81 24.33 -26.68
N SER A 116 0.41 23.98 -27.06
CA SER A 116 0.81 23.63 -28.44
C SER A 116 0.80 22.12 -28.72
N PHE A 117 0.26 21.30 -27.82
CA PHE A 117 0.26 19.86 -28.02
C PHE A 117 -0.76 19.48 -29.11
N ALA A 118 -0.29 18.79 -30.16
CA ALA A 118 -1.16 18.34 -31.24
C ALA A 118 -2.20 17.34 -30.70
N ILE A 119 -3.47 17.50 -31.12
CA ILE A 119 -4.57 16.60 -30.73
C ILE A 119 -4.25 15.16 -31.15
N ASN A 120 -3.62 15.01 -32.31
CA ASN A 120 -3.07 13.73 -32.75
C ASN A 120 -1.52 13.82 -32.69
N PRO A 121 -0.85 13.01 -31.86
CA PRO A 121 0.61 13.01 -31.77
C PRO A 121 1.28 12.55 -33.07
N LEU A 122 0.54 11.87 -33.96
CA LEU A 122 1.03 11.42 -35.26
C LEU A 122 0.85 12.47 -36.36
N GLN A 123 0.23 13.60 -36.08
CA GLN A 123 -0.11 14.61 -37.09
C GLN A 123 1.12 15.23 -37.75
N ASN A 124 2.24 15.31 -37.02
CA ASN A 124 3.52 15.83 -37.50
C ASN A 124 4.57 14.72 -37.72
N LEU A 125 4.14 13.45 -37.77
CA LEU A 125 5.06 12.35 -37.99
C LEU A 125 5.52 12.34 -39.45
N ASN A 126 6.82 12.54 -39.68
CA ASN A 126 7.41 12.32 -40.99
C ASN A 126 7.50 10.80 -41.25
N LEU A 127 6.70 10.30 -42.18
CA LEU A 127 6.64 8.88 -42.51
C LEU A 127 7.96 8.35 -43.08
N MET A 128 8.75 9.19 -43.78
CA MET A 128 10.03 8.77 -44.34
C MET A 128 11.07 8.56 -43.24
N ASP A 129 11.23 9.54 -42.34
CA ASP A 129 12.15 9.44 -41.20
C ASP A 129 11.73 8.29 -40.26
N PHE A 130 10.43 8.08 -40.08
CA PHE A 130 9.90 6.97 -39.29
C PHE A 130 10.25 5.61 -39.92
N GLN A 131 10.15 5.47 -41.24
CA GLN A 131 10.51 4.24 -41.94
C GLN A 131 12.02 3.96 -41.87
N GLU A 132 12.86 4.98 -41.98
CA GLU A 132 14.31 4.83 -41.81
C GLU A 132 14.67 4.40 -40.39
N TRP A 133 14.09 5.07 -39.38
CA TRP A 133 14.26 4.70 -37.98
C TRP A 133 13.81 3.25 -37.71
N LEU A 134 12.69 2.83 -38.28
CA LEU A 134 12.16 1.48 -38.11
C LEU A 134 13.14 0.43 -38.67
N LYS A 135 13.72 0.68 -39.86
CA LYS A 135 14.72 -0.21 -40.48
C LYS A 135 15.97 -0.33 -39.61
N ASP A 136 16.45 0.78 -39.07
CA ASP A 136 17.61 0.79 -38.17
C ASP A 136 17.34 0.02 -36.88
N LYS A 137 16.14 0.15 -36.30
CA LYS A 137 15.76 -0.58 -35.10
C LYS A 137 15.56 -2.07 -35.32
N VAL A 138 14.96 -2.47 -36.43
CA VAL A 138 14.86 -3.89 -36.80
C VAL A 138 16.25 -4.51 -36.96
N LYS A 139 17.20 -3.77 -37.54
CA LYS A 139 18.59 -4.21 -37.67
C LYS A 139 19.32 -4.33 -36.33
N GLU A 140 19.07 -3.42 -35.39
CA GLU A 140 19.60 -3.48 -34.03
C GLU A 140 19.07 -4.70 -33.25
N ILE A 141 17.77 -4.99 -33.40
CA ILE A 141 17.12 -6.14 -32.76
C ILE A 141 17.66 -7.45 -33.34
N GLY A 142 17.70 -7.59 -34.66
CA GLY A 142 18.21 -8.81 -35.31
C GLY A 142 19.70 -9.08 -35.05
N ARG A 143 20.47 -8.09 -34.59
CA ARG A 143 21.87 -8.27 -34.14
C ARG A 143 22.01 -8.72 -32.69
N ARG A 144 20.96 -8.60 -31.87
CA ARG A 144 20.96 -9.07 -30.47
C ARG A 144 20.63 -10.56 -30.33
N ASP A 145 20.13 -11.19 -31.40
CA ASP A 145 19.74 -12.60 -31.45
C ASP A 145 20.84 -13.52 -32.08
N VAL A 146 22.08 -13.03 -32.16
CA VAL A 146 23.31 -13.78 -32.53
C VAL A 146 24.35 -13.60 -31.43
#